data_AF-A0A4Q5SQZ1-F1
#
_entry.id   AF-A0A4Q5SQZ1-F1
#
_cell.length_a   1.000
_cell.length_b   1.000
_cell.length_c   1.000
_cell.angle_alpha   90.00
_cell.angle_beta   90.00
_cell.angle_gamma   90.00
#
_symmetry.space_group_name_H-M   'P 1'
#
loop_
_entity.id
_entity.type
_entity.pdbx_description
1 polymer ?
#
loop_
_entity_poly.entity_id
_entity_poly.type
_entity_poly.pdbx_seq_one_letter_code
_entity_poly.pdbx_strand_id
1 'polypeptide(L)'
;EFVELLNTAIAFANGKKNHVFVVSIPDYGVTPFGMAGDPQKIAQEIDAYNAINKQESEQAGVNYTDITPISRGAATDPSLVAEDGLHPSAKMYTAWVNLLEVAVQNKF
;
A
#
# COMPACT_ATOMS: atom_id res chain seq x y z
N GLU A 1 -8.23 -11.92 -9.22
CA GLU A 1 -7.75 -11.75 -7.85
C GLU A 1 -8.14 -10.42 -7.20
N PHE A 2 -7.48 -9.27 -7.47
CA PHE A 2 -7.74 -8.04 -6.68
C PHE A 2 -9.24 -7.66 -6.59
N VAL A 3 -9.95 -7.66 -7.72
CA VAL A 3 -11.39 -7.36 -7.76
C VAL A 3 -12.22 -8.34 -6.92
N GLU A 4 -11.83 -9.62 -6.87
CA GLU A 4 -12.52 -10.63 -6.05
C GLU A 4 -12.29 -10.36 -4.55
N LEU A 5 -11.07 -9.98 -4.16
CA LEU A 5 -10.74 -9.59 -2.79
C LEU A 5 -11.45 -8.29 -2.38
N LEU A 6 -11.50 -7.30 -3.27
CA LEU A 6 -12.22 -6.05 -3.05
C LEU A 6 -13.72 -6.31 -2.82
N ASN A 7 -14.35 -7.13 -3.67
CA ASN A 7 -15.74 -7.51 -3.51
C ASN A 7 -15.99 -8.29 -2.22
N THR A 8 -15.05 -9.17 -1.83
CA THR A 8 -15.11 -9.90 -0.56
C THR A 8 -15.05 -8.94 0.63
N ALA A 9 -14.15 -7.95 0.62
CA ALA A 9 -14.04 -6.95 1.68
C ALA A 9 -15.32 -6.09 1.78
N ILE A 10 -15.88 -5.67 0.64
CA ILE A 10 -17.17 -4.94 0.60
C ILE A 10 -18.30 -5.80 1.18
N ALA A 11 -18.34 -7.10 0.87
CA ALA A 11 -19.33 -8.02 1.42
C ALA A 11 -19.20 -8.15 2.95
N PHE A 12 -17.98 -8.30 3.47
CA PHE A 12 -17.74 -8.31 4.92
C PHE A 12 -18.06 -6.98 5.61
N ALA A 13 -18.02 -5.86 4.88
CA ALA A 13 -18.48 -4.56 5.36
C ALA A 13 -20.01 -4.38 5.26
N ASN A 14 -20.79 -5.45 5.01
CA ASN A 14 -22.25 -5.39 4.77
C ASN A 14 -22.62 -4.42 3.63
N GLY A 15 -21.80 -4.38 2.57
CA GLY A 15 -21.99 -3.49 1.42
C GLY A 15 -21.62 -2.02 1.67
N LYS A 16 -21.16 -1.66 2.88
CA LYS A 16 -20.74 -0.29 3.23
C LYS A 16 -19.36 0.01 2.65
N LYS A 17 -19.33 0.40 1.37
CA LYS A 17 -18.09 0.65 0.62
C LYS A 17 -17.19 1.71 1.27
N ASN A 18 -17.77 2.70 1.92
CA ASN A 18 -17.07 3.74 2.66
C ASN A 18 -16.38 3.23 3.94
N HIS A 19 -16.67 2.00 4.39
CA HIS A 19 -15.99 1.33 5.51
C HIS A 19 -14.82 0.44 5.04
N VAL A 20 -14.60 0.34 3.72
CA VAL A 20 -13.47 -0.39 3.15
C VAL A 20 -12.38 0.62 2.79
N PHE A 21 -11.14 0.24 3.08
CA PHE A 21 -9.96 1.05 2.81
C PHE A 21 -8.93 0.16 2.13
N VAL A 22 -8.50 0.57 0.94
CA VAL A 22 -7.41 -0.07 0.20
C VAL A 22 -6.16 0.78 0.38
N VAL A 23 -5.04 0.13 0.69
CA VAL A 23 -3.71 0.75 0.73
C VAL A 23 -2.89 0.20 -0.44
N SER A 24 -2.12 1.06 -1.11
CA SER A 24 -1.23 0.63 -2.19
C SER A 24 -0.11 -0.29 -1.66
N ILE A 25 0.45 -1.14 -2.51
CA ILE A 25 1.56 -2.02 -2.14
C ILE A 25 2.84 -1.18 -2.02
N PRO A 26 3.60 -1.28 -0.92
CA PRO A 26 4.88 -0.59 -0.78
C PRO A 26 5.92 -1.18 -1.74
N ASP A 27 6.77 -0.31 -2.28
CA ASP A 27 7.89 -0.71 -3.13
C ASP A 27 9.00 -1.32 -2.27
N TYR A 28 9.04 -2.65 -2.21
CA TYR A 28 10.10 -3.37 -1.50
C TYR A 28 11.38 -3.53 -2.33
N GLY A 29 11.39 -3.11 -3.61
CA GLY A 29 12.55 -3.19 -4.49
C GLY A 29 13.74 -2.37 -3.96
N VAL A 30 13.45 -1.31 -3.21
CA VAL A 30 14.47 -0.44 -2.58
C VAL A 30 15.00 -0.96 -1.24
N THR A 31 14.54 -2.12 -0.78
CA THR A 31 15.03 -2.75 0.47
C THR A 31 16.29 -3.58 0.21
N PRO A 32 17.13 -3.86 1.22
CA PRO A 32 18.24 -4.80 1.08
C PRO A 32 17.84 -6.14 0.47
N PHE A 33 16.70 -6.70 0.86
CA PHE A 33 16.16 -7.93 0.29
C PHE A 33 15.78 -7.75 -1.20
N GLY A 34 15.06 -6.68 -1.55
CA GLY A 34 14.65 -6.40 -2.93
C GLY A 34 15.82 -6.17 -3.88
N MET A 35 16.87 -5.51 -3.39
CA MET A 35 18.10 -5.25 -4.13
C MET A 35 18.91 -6.52 -4.44
N ALA A 36 18.71 -7.61 -3.69
CA ALA A 36 19.31 -8.90 -4.01
C ALA A 36 18.62 -9.62 -5.19
N GLY A 37 17.43 -9.16 -5.57
CA GLY A 37 16.68 -9.64 -6.74
C GLY A 37 16.81 -8.72 -7.95
N ASP A 38 15.68 -8.36 -8.55
CA ASP A 38 15.58 -7.40 -9.66
C ASP A 38 14.73 -6.20 -9.21
N PRO A 39 15.36 -5.15 -8.62
CA PRO A 39 14.63 -4.01 -8.06
C PRO A 39 13.85 -3.24 -9.13
N GLN A 40 14.31 -3.22 -10.38
CA GLN A 40 13.62 -2.54 -11.47
C GLN A 40 12.34 -3.30 -11.84
N LYS A 41 12.43 -4.63 -11.97
CA LYS A 41 11.25 -5.45 -12.23
C LYS A 41 10.24 -5.36 -11.09
N ILE A 42 10.69 -5.40 -9.83
CA ILE A 42 9.84 -5.26 -8.65
C ILE A 42 9.07 -3.94 -8.70
N ALA A 43 9.75 -2.82 -8.93
CA ALA A 43 9.11 -1.51 -9.02
C ALA A 43 8.05 -1.45 -10.15
N GLN A 44 8.35 -2.02 -11.31
CA GLN A 44 7.42 -2.07 -12.46
C GLN A 44 6.19 -2.92 -12.17
N GLU A 45 6.35 -4.09 -11.57
CA GLU A 45 5.24 -4.97 -11.21
C GLU A 45 4.34 -4.34 -10.14
N ILE A 46 4.94 -3.64 -9.17
CA ILE A 46 4.23 -2.88 -8.13
C ILE A 46 3.47 -1.71 -8.74
N ASP A 47 4.07 -0.94 -9.64
CA ASP A 47 3.40 0.16 -10.34
C ASP A 47 2.20 -0.35 -11.15
N ALA A 48 2.37 -1.45 -11.88
CA ALA A 48 1.29 -2.05 -12.67
C ALA A 48 0.15 -2.55 -11.77
N TYR A 49 0.46 -3.26 -10.69
CA TYR A 49 -0.57 -3.77 -9.77
C TYR A 49 -1.28 -2.64 -9.02
N ASN A 50 -0.54 -1.61 -8.58
CA ASN A 50 -1.10 -0.46 -7.89
C ASN A 50 -1.95 0.43 -8.81
N ALA A 51 -1.60 0.54 -10.08
CA ALA A 51 -2.47 1.22 -11.05
C ALA A 51 -3.83 0.52 -11.16
N ILE A 52 -3.83 -0.82 -11.24
CA ILE A 52 -5.07 -1.61 -11.30
C ILE A 52 -5.84 -1.49 -9.98
N ASN A 53 -5.19 -1.72 -8.84
CA ASN A 53 -5.90 -1.72 -7.56
C ASN A 53 -6.49 -0.33 -7.21
N LYS A 54 -5.83 0.76 -7.63
CA LYS A 54 -6.34 2.13 -7.51
C LYS A 54 -7.57 2.31 -8.37
N GLN A 55 -7.46 2.00 -9.66
CA GLN A 55 -8.57 2.13 -10.61
C GLN A 55 -9.81 1.36 -10.14
N GLU A 56 -9.66 0.09 -9.77
CA GLU A 56 -10.78 -0.75 -9.35
C GLU A 56 -11.40 -0.28 -8.02
N SER A 57 -10.57 0.22 -7.07
CA SER A 57 -11.07 0.80 -5.81
C SER A 57 -11.89 2.06 -6.05
N GLU A 58 -11.40 2.95 -6.92
CA GLU A 58 -12.08 4.19 -7.31
C GLU A 58 -13.40 3.89 -8.03
N GLN A 59 -13.40 2.96 -8.99
CA GLN A 59 -14.61 2.52 -9.69
C GLN A 59 -15.64 1.90 -8.75
N ALA A 60 -15.19 1.14 -7.76
CA ALA A 60 -16.07 0.58 -6.75
C ALA A 60 -16.65 1.65 -5.80
N GLY A 61 -16.00 2.82 -5.66
CA GLY A 61 -16.34 3.85 -4.69
C GLY A 61 -15.83 3.55 -3.27
N VAL A 62 -14.70 2.84 -3.18
CA VAL A 62 -14.00 2.49 -1.94
C VAL A 62 -12.86 3.47 -1.69
N ASN A 63 -12.48 3.70 -0.42
CA ASN A 63 -11.37 4.59 -0.08
C ASN A 63 -10.03 3.98 -0.53
N TYR A 64 -9.14 4.81 -1.08
CA TYR A 64 -7.80 4.42 -1.50
C TYR A 64 -6.74 5.32 -0.88
N THR A 65 -5.69 4.74 -0.33
CA THR A 65 -4.56 5.46 0.29
C THR A 65 -3.25 5.02 -0.36
N ASP A 66 -2.56 5.95 -1.01
CA ASP A 66 -1.30 5.67 -1.69
C ASP A 66 -0.09 5.83 -0.77
N ILE A 67 0.49 4.70 -0.34
CA ILE A 67 1.68 4.63 0.54
C ILE A 67 2.99 4.34 -0.22
N THR A 68 2.93 3.92 -1.48
CA THR A 68 4.10 3.50 -2.27
C THR A 68 5.21 4.56 -2.34
N PRO A 69 4.92 5.87 -2.51
CA PRO A 69 5.96 6.90 -2.52
C PRO A 69 6.79 6.93 -1.22
N ILE A 70 6.18 6.62 -0.07
CA ILE A 70 6.87 6.60 1.23
C ILE A 70 7.91 5.48 1.25
N SER A 71 7.54 4.28 0.79
CA SER A 71 8.47 3.15 0.76
C SER A 71 9.69 3.38 -0.14
N ARG A 72 9.53 4.08 -1.27
CA ARG A 72 10.63 4.42 -2.19
C ARG A 72 11.70 5.30 -1.54
N GLY A 73 11.35 6.05 -0.49
CA GLY A 73 12.30 6.82 0.32
C GLY A 73 13.38 5.96 0.98
N ALA A 74 13.13 4.66 1.18
CA ALA A 74 14.10 3.73 1.78
C ALA A 74 15.40 3.58 0.99
N ALA A 75 15.39 3.93 -0.32
CA ALA A 75 16.60 4.02 -1.12
C ALA A 75 17.63 5.03 -0.57
N THR A 76 17.14 6.04 0.17
CA THR A 76 17.97 7.13 0.74
C THR A 76 17.88 7.22 2.26
N ASP A 77 16.88 6.60 2.87
CA ASP A 77 16.70 6.55 4.32
C ASP A 77 16.52 5.10 4.79
N PRO A 78 17.64 4.41 5.13
CA PRO A 78 17.60 3.04 5.60
C PRO A 78 16.78 2.84 6.89
N SER A 79 16.55 3.90 7.68
CA SER A 79 15.73 3.81 8.91
C SER A 79 14.26 3.52 8.64
N LEU A 80 13.85 3.57 7.37
CA LEU A 80 12.52 3.17 6.95
C LEU A 80 12.35 1.63 6.87
N VAL A 81 13.42 0.84 6.84
CA VAL A 81 13.38 -0.63 6.78
C VAL A 81 13.74 -1.22 8.16
N ALA A 82 13.09 -2.33 8.53
CA ALA A 82 13.38 -3.06 9.75
C ALA A 82 14.73 -3.83 9.65
N GLU A 83 15.19 -4.36 10.79
CA GLU A 83 16.48 -5.06 10.89
C GLU A 83 16.59 -6.32 10.02
N ASP A 84 15.46 -6.89 9.60
CA ASP A 84 15.44 -8.04 8.69
C ASP A 84 15.74 -7.69 7.22
N GLY A 85 15.87 -6.40 6.90
CA GLY A 85 16.23 -5.92 5.58
C GLY A 85 15.13 -6.06 4.53
N LEU A 86 13.88 -6.37 4.93
CA LEU A 86 12.73 -6.49 4.03
C LEU A 86 11.54 -5.67 4.52
N HIS A 87 11.14 -5.85 5.78
CA HIS A 87 9.87 -5.31 6.24
C HIS A 87 9.95 -3.81 6.57
N PRO A 88 8.81 -3.09 6.53
CA PRO A 88 8.74 -1.71 6.97
C PRO A 88 9.12 -1.60 8.46
N SER A 89 9.92 -0.59 8.79
CA SER A 89 10.19 -0.22 10.17
C SER A 89 8.96 0.38 10.86
N ALA A 90 9.03 0.53 12.19
CA ALA A 90 8.05 1.31 12.94
C ALA A 90 7.88 2.73 12.37
N LYS A 91 8.97 3.38 11.94
CA LYS A 91 8.95 4.72 11.33
C LYS A 91 8.11 4.75 10.06
N MET A 92 8.28 3.74 9.18
CA MET A 92 7.53 3.67 7.94
C MET A 92 6.05 3.36 8.20
N TYR A 93 5.74 2.44 9.12
CA TYR A 93 4.35 2.18 9.53
C TYR A 93 3.66 3.43 10.11
N THR A 94 4.35 4.23 10.92
CA THR A 94 3.81 5.51 11.43
C THR A 94 3.44 6.45 10.28
N ALA A 95 4.29 6.57 9.26
CA ALA A 95 4.00 7.42 8.11
C ALA A 95 2.75 6.93 7.33
N TRP A 96 2.58 5.62 7.18
CA TRP A 96 1.39 5.04 6.53
C TRP A 96 0.12 5.27 7.34
N VAL A 97 0.17 5.06 8.66
CA VAL A 97 -0.97 5.31 9.56
C VAL A 97 -1.39 6.77 9.52
N ASN A 98 -0.44 7.71 9.55
CA ASN A 98 -0.75 9.14 9.46
C ASN A 98 -1.48 9.51 8.16
N LEU A 99 -1.14 8.86 7.04
CA LEU A 99 -1.83 9.09 5.77
C LEU A 99 -3.24 8.48 5.77
N LEU A 100 -3.38 7.27 6.30
CA LEU A 100 -4.65 6.54 6.36
C LEU A 100 -5.62 7.17 7.36
N GLU A 101 -5.13 7.67 8.49
CA GLU A 101 -5.94 8.24 9.57
C GLU A 101 -6.84 9.37 9.07
N VAL A 102 -6.34 10.22 8.16
CA VAL A 102 -7.13 11.30 7.55
C VAL A 102 -8.36 10.74 6.82
N ALA A 103 -8.21 9.63 6.09
CA ALA A 103 -9.32 8.99 5.40
C ALA A 103 -10.33 8.36 6.37
N VAL A 104 -9.86 7.84 7.51
CA VAL A 104 -10.70 7.21 8.53
C VAL A 104 -11.48 8.26 9.33
N GLN A 105 -10.82 9.33 9.79
CA GLN A 105 -11.44 10.38 10.62
C GLN A 105 -12.54 11.13 9.86
N ASN A 106 -12.40 11.35 8.55
CA ASN A 106 -13.41 12.04 7.74
C ASN A 106 -14.72 11.24 7.53
N LYS A 107 -14.86 10.05 8.12
CA LYS A 107 -16.00 9.14 7.91
C LYS A 107 -16.81 8.84 9.18
N PHE A 108 -16.29 9.20 10.35
CA PHE A 108 -16.97 9.09 11.65
C PHE A 108 -17.19 10.48 12.24
#